data_AF-A0A431KXS8-F1
#
_entry.id   AF-A0A431KXS8-F1
#
_cell.length_a   1.000
_cell.length_b   1.000
_cell.length_c   1.000
_cell.angle_alpha   90.00
_cell.angle_beta   90.00
_cell.angle_gamma   90.00
#
_symmetry.space_group_name_H-M   'P 1'
#
loop_
_entity.id
_entity.type
_entity.pdbx_description
1 polymer ?
#
loop_
_entity_poly.entity_id
_entity_poly.type
_entity_poly.pdbx_seq_one_letter_code
_entity_poly.pdbx_strand_id
1 'polypeptide(L)'
;MNVKHVAIAALSLLAGTAAMACTDHQSASDKSQTPGQYVASSRTRAEVIADLEIYRKSGLAALDTRDSPETYSAEYQAAQARYQALRASPEFASLVSKIAKARGEMVTTASAGSSVVTQ
;
A
#
# COMPACT_ATOMS: atom_id res chain seq x y z
N MET A 1 24.40 -27.62 6.27
CA MET A 1 23.31 -27.98 7.20
C MET A 1 22.49 -26.72 7.50
N ASN A 2 21.22 -26.75 7.13
CA ASN A 2 20.19 -25.78 7.52
C ASN A 2 19.83 -25.96 9.01
N VAL A 3 19.44 -24.89 9.71
CA VAL A 3 18.11 -24.73 10.36
C VAL A 3 17.99 -23.32 10.99
N LYS A 4 17.12 -22.44 10.45
CA LYS A 4 15.71 -22.16 10.81
C LYS A 4 15.54 -21.17 11.97
N HIS A 5 14.96 -20.02 11.64
CA HIS A 5 14.43 -19.01 12.57
C HIS A 5 13.42 -19.63 13.54
N VAL A 6 13.56 -19.29 14.83
CA VAL A 6 12.50 -19.51 15.83
C VAL A 6 12.06 -18.14 16.31
N ALA A 7 10.91 -17.72 15.79
CA ALA A 7 10.13 -16.60 16.26
C ALA A 7 9.34 -17.01 17.51
N ILE A 8 9.21 -16.10 18.48
CA ILE A 8 8.10 -16.15 19.44
C ILE A 8 7.49 -14.75 19.48
N ALA A 9 6.52 -14.54 18.60
CA ALA A 9 5.61 -13.41 18.66
C ALA A 9 4.45 -13.79 19.59
N ALA A 10 4.26 -13.03 20.66
CA ALA A 10 3.18 -13.20 21.60
C ALA A 10 1.85 -12.86 20.92
N LEU A 11 1.01 -13.87 20.72
CA LEU A 11 -0.34 -13.75 20.18
C LEU A 11 -1.32 -13.58 21.35
N SER A 12 -1.69 -12.33 21.64
CA SER A 12 -2.71 -12.03 22.65
C SER A 12 -4.09 -12.39 22.11
N LEU A 13 -4.68 -13.46 22.63
CA LEU A 13 -6.08 -13.84 22.45
C LEU A 13 -6.98 -12.75 23.04
N LEU A 14 -7.90 -12.22 22.24
CA LEU A 14 -9.04 -11.44 22.72
C LEU A 14 -10.30 -12.29 22.61
N ALA A 15 -10.96 -12.51 23.75
CA ALA A 15 -12.18 -13.29 23.89
C ALA A 15 -13.40 -12.40 24.15
N GLY A 16 -14.57 -12.85 23.68
CA GLY A 16 -15.92 -12.35 24.04
C GLY A 16 -16.40 -11.17 23.17
N THR A 17 -17.64 -11.08 22.68
CA THR A 17 -18.92 -11.58 23.21
C THR A 17 -19.98 -11.61 22.08
N ALA A 18 -20.97 -12.50 22.22
CA ALA A 18 -22.05 -12.79 21.30
C ALA A 18 -23.11 -11.68 21.17
N ALA A 19 -23.76 -11.59 20.00
CA ALA A 19 -25.18 -11.27 19.88
C ALA A 19 -25.69 -11.71 18.50
N MET A 20 -26.61 -12.68 18.50
CA MET A 20 -27.43 -12.99 17.34
C MET A 20 -28.40 -11.84 17.12
N ALA A 21 -28.35 -11.22 15.94
CA ALA A 21 -29.41 -10.36 15.45
C ALA A 21 -30.06 -11.07 14.26
N CYS A 22 -31.38 -11.09 14.29
CA CYS A 22 -32.29 -11.70 13.35
C CYS A 22 -31.98 -11.33 11.89
N THR A 23 -32.08 -12.34 11.03
CA THR A 23 -32.06 -12.23 9.58
C THR A 23 -33.23 -11.38 9.11
N ASP A 24 -33.01 -10.07 8.97
CA ASP A 24 -33.89 -9.25 8.13
C ASP A 24 -33.57 -9.57 6.66
N HIS A 25 -34.44 -10.39 6.08
CA HIS A 25 -34.52 -10.61 4.65
C HIS A 25 -35.08 -9.34 4.01
N GLN A 26 -34.31 -8.24 4.00
CA GLN A 26 -34.73 -6.99 3.41
C GLN A 26 -34.32 -6.96 1.94
N SER A 27 -35.31 -7.24 1.11
CA SER A 27 -35.58 -6.75 -0.25
C SER A 27 -34.42 -6.13 -1.00
N ALA A 28 -34.18 -6.69 -2.19
CA ALA A 28 -33.41 -6.12 -3.29
C ALA A 28 -33.63 -4.61 -3.40
N SER A 29 -32.79 -3.85 -2.70
CA SER A 29 -32.70 -2.42 -2.85
C SER A 29 -31.96 -2.21 -4.16
N ASP A 30 -32.76 -1.84 -5.16
CA ASP A 30 -32.40 -0.94 -6.24
C ASP A 30 -31.05 -0.27 -5.93
N LYS A 31 -29.99 -0.70 -6.62
CA LYS A 31 -28.68 -0.05 -6.58
C LYS A 31 -28.80 1.28 -7.33
N SER A 32 -29.56 2.21 -6.77
CA SER A 32 -29.42 3.62 -7.01
C SER A 32 -28.03 4.02 -6.53
N GLN A 33 -27.07 3.90 -7.45
CA GLN A 33 -25.69 4.28 -7.32
C GLN A 33 -25.65 5.77 -6.96
N THR A 34 -25.46 6.08 -5.67
CA THR A 34 -25.23 7.44 -5.21
C THR A 34 -24.05 8.01 -6.01
N PRO A 35 -24.16 9.23 -6.58
CA PRO A 35 -23.07 9.80 -7.36
C PRO A 35 -21.77 9.84 -6.53
N GLY A 36 -20.81 9.04 -6.98
CA GLY A 36 -19.40 8.95 -6.61
C GLY A 36 -18.97 9.60 -5.29
N GLN A 37 -18.91 8.81 -4.21
CA GLN A 37 -18.02 9.11 -3.10
C GLN A 37 -16.57 8.99 -3.60
N TYR A 38 -15.94 10.12 -3.94
CA TYR A 38 -14.53 10.17 -4.29
C TYR A 38 -13.71 10.00 -3.02
N VAL A 39 -13.27 8.76 -2.77
CA VAL A 39 -12.33 8.48 -1.67
C VAL A 39 -10.99 9.09 -2.07
N ALA A 40 -10.57 10.14 -1.36
CA ALA A 40 -9.26 10.75 -1.57
C ALA A 40 -8.16 9.69 -1.39
N SER A 41 -7.27 9.58 -2.38
CA SER A 41 -6.11 8.68 -2.28
C SER A 41 -5.21 9.09 -1.12
N SER A 42 -4.78 8.12 -0.31
CA SER A 42 -3.81 8.35 0.77
C SER A 42 -2.39 8.65 0.28
N ARG A 43 -2.11 8.46 -1.02
CA ARG A 43 -0.79 8.69 -1.63
C ARG A 43 -0.77 9.97 -2.44
N THR A 44 0.27 10.78 -2.22
CA THR A 44 0.53 11.98 -3.02
C THR A 44 0.96 11.61 -4.44
N ARG A 45 0.78 12.53 -5.39
CA ARG A 45 1.22 12.29 -6.77
C ARG A 45 2.74 12.18 -6.85
N ALA A 46 3.49 12.99 -6.09
CA ALA A 46 4.94 12.87 -5.96
C ALA A 46 5.37 11.47 -5.48
N GLU A 47 4.65 10.89 -4.52
CA GLU A 47 4.96 9.56 -4.01
C GLU A 47 4.73 8.46 -5.06
N VAL A 48 3.62 8.54 -5.81
CA VAL A 48 3.36 7.59 -6.91
C VAL A 48 4.45 7.66 -7.98
N ILE A 49 4.91 8.86 -8.35
CA ILE A 49 5.97 9.02 -9.35
C ILE A 49 7.30 8.44 -8.83
N ALA A 50 7.65 8.72 -7.57
CA ALA A 50 8.85 8.14 -6.95
C ALA A 50 8.79 6.61 -6.91
N ASP A 51 7.61 6.05 -6.59
CA ASP A 51 7.36 4.61 -6.52
C ASP A 51 7.55 3.94 -7.90
N LEU A 52 7.01 4.56 -8.96
CA LEU A 52 7.22 4.12 -10.34
C LEU A 52 8.69 4.15 -10.75
N GLU A 53 9.46 5.14 -10.30
CA GLU A 53 10.88 5.23 -10.63
C GLU A 53 11.69 4.10 -9.98
N ILE A 54 11.49 3.83 -8.69
CA ILE A 54 12.18 2.72 -8.02
C ILE A 54 11.68 1.35 -8.48
N TYR A 55 10.43 1.24 -8.92
CA TYR A 55 9.88 0.03 -9.54
C TYR A 55 10.52 -0.27 -10.90
N ARG A 56 10.86 0.75 -11.68
CA ARG A 56 11.69 0.58 -12.88
C ARG A 56 13.13 0.23 -12.52
N LYS A 57 13.73 0.94 -11.55
CA LYS A 57 15.11 0.73 -11.09
C LYS A 57 15.33 -0.67 -10.50
N SER A 58 14.31 -1.28 -9.89
CA SER A 58 14.40 -2.65 -9.35
C SER A 58 14.47 -3.73 -10.43
N GLY A 59 14.02 -3.41 -11.66
CA GLY A 59 13.86 -4.36 -12.76
C GLY A 59 12.48 -5.02 -12.82
N LEU A 60 11.58 -4.78 -11.84
CA LEU A 60 10.23 -5.36 -11.86
C LEU A 60 9.44 -4.93 -13.10
N ALA A 61 9.56 -3.66 -13.51
CA ALA A 61 8.89 -3.18 -14.72
C ALA A 61 9.25 -3.96 -15.98
N ALA A 62 10.50 -4.44 -16.10
CA ALA A 62 10.94 -5.23 -17.25
C ALA A 62 10.36 -6.64 -17.23
N LEU A 63 10.18 -7.22 -16.04
CA LEU A 63 9.59 -8.55 -15.85
C LEU A 63 8.08 -8.54 -16.09
N ASP A 64 7.38 -7.51 -15.60
CA ASP A 64 5.93 -7.38 -15.73
C ASP A 64 5.48 -7.03 -17.15
N THR A 65 6.38 -6.54 -18.01
CA THR A 65 6.09 -6.28 -19.44
C THR A 65 6.15 -7.54 -20.29
N ARG A 66 6.62 -8.68 -19.75
CA ARG A 66 6.69 -9.96 -20.48
C ARG A 66 5.29 -10.52 -20.70
N ASP A 67 5.10 -11.22 -21.83
CA ASP A 67 3.80 -11.81 -22.21
C ASP A 67 3.26 -12.82 -21.19
N SER A 68 4.16 -13.50 -20.47
CA SER A 68 3.84 -14.39 -19.35
C SER A 68 4.79 -14.11 -18.18
N PRO A 69 4.45 -13.19 -17.27
CA PRO A 69 5.32 -12.83 -16.16
C PRO A 69 5.35 -13.97 -15.12
N GLU A 70 6.54 -14.52 -14.87
CA GLU A 70 6.75 -15.55 -13.85
C GLU A 70 7.02 -14.92 -12.48
N THR A 71 5.96 -14.61 -11.74
CA THR A 71 6.00 -13.99 -10.40
C THR A 71 6.74 -14.84 -9.33
N TYR A 72 6.90 -16.14 -9.58
CA TYR A 72 7.61 -17.07 -8.68
C TYR A 72 9.04 -17.39 -9.13
N SER A 73 9.50 -16.81 -10.24
CA SER A 73 10.88 -16.98 -10.70
C SER A 73 11.87 -16.39 -9.70
N ALA A 74 13.07 -16.96 -9.63
CA ALA A 74 14.16 -16.42 -8.78
C ALA A 74 14.51 -14.97 -9.17
N GLU A 75 14.41 -14.65 -10.46
CA GLU A 75 14.64 -13.30 -11.00
C GLU A 75 13.60 -12.30 -10.47
N TYR A 76 12.32 -12.67 -10.47
CA TYR A 76 11.24 -11.85 -9.92
C TYR A 76 11.42 -11.63 -8.42
N GLN A 77 11.72 -12.69 -7.65
CA GLN A 77 11.96 -12.57 -6.21
C GLN A 77 13.16 -11.67 -5.90
N ALA A 78 14.24 -11.76 -6.68
CA ALA A 78 15.37 -10.86 -6.56
C ALA A 78 15.02 -9.40 -6.91
N ALA A 79 14.22 -9.17 -7.95
CA ALA A 79 13.73 -7.83 -8.31
C ALA A 79 12.81 -7.24 -7.23
N GLN A 80 11.92 -8.06 -6.66
CA GLN A 80 11.07 -7.69 -5.55
C GLN A 80 11.88 -7.29 -4.32
N ALA A 81 12.92 -8.06 -3.96
CA ALA A 81 13.80 -7.72 -2.86
C ALA A 81 14.53 -6.38 -3.08
N ARG A 82 15.01 -6.12 -4.31
CA ARG A 82 15.61 -4.83 -4.67
C ARG A 82 14.61 -3.68 -4.55
N TYR A 83 13.38 -3.87 -5.03
CA TYR A 83 12.32 -2.87 -4.91
C TYR A 83 12.06 -2.52 -3.44
N GLN A 84 11.90 -3.52 -2.57
CA GLN A 84 11.67 -3.29 -1.14
C GLN A 84 12.85 -2.57 -0.47
N ALA A 85 14.08 -2.94 -0.83
CA ALA A 85 15.28 -2.27 -0.33
C ALA A 85 15.32 -0.79 -0.76
N LEU A 86 15.00 -0.48 -2.03
CA LEU A 86 14.90 0.89 -2.52
C LEU A 86 13.77 1.66 -1.81
N ARG A 87 12.62 1.03 -1.61
CA ARG A 87 11.45 1.65 -0.98
C ARG A 87 11.69 2.01 0.49
N ALA A 88 12.46 1.21 1.20
CA ALA A 88 12.85 1.43 2.59
C ALA A 88 14.06 2.37 2.74
N SER A 89 14.72 2.73 1.64
CA SER A 89 15.92 3.56 1.66
C SER A 89 15.61 5.05 1.88
N PRO A 90 16.54 5.83 2.46
CA PRO A 90 16.41 7.29 2.53
C PRO A 90 16.43 7.96 1.14
N GLU A 91 16.92 7.26 0.09
CA GLU A 91 16.87 7.73 -1.30
C GLU A 91 15.41 7.95 -1.73
N PHE A 92 14.50 7.05 -1.36
CA PHE A 92 13.08 7.18 -1.72
C PHE A 92 12.45 8.47 -1.15
N ALA A 93 12.66 8.75 0.14
CA ALA A 93 12.15 9.98 0.76
C ALA A 93 12.74 11.26 0.12
N SER A 94 14.01 11.20 -0.27
CA SER A 94 14.69 12.28 -0.99
C SER A 94 14.10 12.48 -2.39
N LEU A 95 13.79 11.38 -3.09
CA LEU A 95 13.16 11.40 -4.41
C LEU A 95 11.75 11.99 -4.34
N VAL A 96 10.93 11.55 -3.39
CA VAL A 96 9.59 12.11 -3.16
C VAL A 96 9.68 13.62 -2.90
N SER A 97 10.59 14.05 -2.02
CA SER A 97 10.77 15.47 -1.69
C SER A 97 11.21 16.29 -2.90
N LYS A 98 12.10 15.75 -3.73
CA LYS A 98 12.56 16.39 -4.98
C LYS A 98 11.41 16.55 -5.98
N ILE A 99 10.63 15.49 -6.19
CA ILE A 99 9.49 15.51 -7.11
C ILE A 99 8.39 16.44 -6.61
N ALA A 100 8.08 16.42 -5.31
CA ALA A 100 7.10 17.31 -4.70
C ALA A 100 7.46 18.78 -4.90
N LYS A 101 8.72 19.16 -4.59
CA LYS A 101 9.25 20.51 -4.84
C LYS A 101 9.16 20.91 -6.31
N ALA A 102 9.57 20.03 -7.22
CA ALA A 102 9.52 20.30 -8.66
C ALA A 102 8.08 20.52 -9.18
N ARG A 103 7.08 19.96 -8.49
CA ARG A 103 5.67 20.04 -8.86
C ARG A 103 4.87 21.11 -8.10
N GLY A 104 5.50 21.79 -7.13
CA GLY A 104 4.79 22.69 -6.21
C GLY A 104 3.84 21.95 -5.27
N GLU A 105 4.01 20.64 -5.09
CA GLU A 105 3.27 19.87 -4.09
C GLU A 105 3.92 20.11 -2.73
N MET A 106 3.16 20.65 -1.78
CA MET A 106 3.60 20.66 -0.38
C MET A 106 3.73 19.21 0.05
N VAL A 107 4.85 18.82 0.66
CA VAL A 107 5.03 17.48 1.23
C VAL A 107 4.11 17.39 2.46
N THR A 108 2.82 17.18 2.22
CA THR A 108 1.89 16.84 3.27
C THR A 108 2.19 15.38 3.58
N THR A 109 3.05 15.16 4.57
CA THR A 109 3.21 13.85 5.22
C THR A 109 1.82 13.37 5.58
N ALA A 110 1.29 12.40 4.81
CA ALA A 110 0.04 11.73 5.05
C ALA A 110 0.18 10.86 6.31
N SER A 111 0.22 11.50 7.48
CA SER A 111 0.11 10.89 8.81
C SER A 111 -0.33 11.90 9.89
N ALA A 112 -0.77 13.10 9.52
CA ALA A 112 -1.35 14.07 10.44
C ALA A 112 -2.66 14.59 9.84
N GLY A 113 -3.70 13.76 9.90
CA GLY A 113 -4.98 14.07 9.26
C GLY A 113 -6.13 13.23 9.81
N SER A 114 -6.17 13.01 11.13
CA SER A 114 -7.38 12.54 11.80
C SER A 114 -7.38 13.06 13.24
N SER A 115 -7.65 14.36 13.40
CA SER A 115 -8.19 14.99 14.61
C SER A 115 -8.33 16.50 14.38
N VAL A 116 -9.31 16.91 13.57
CA VAL A 116 -9.94 18.24 13.70
C VAL A 116 -11.43 18.04 13.44
N VAL A 117 -12.21 17.99 14.52
CA VAL A 117 -13.54 18.61 14.61
C VAL A 117 -13.73 19.01 16.07
N THR A 118 -13.82 20.32 16.27
CA THR A 118 -14.31 20.99 17.47
C THR A 118 -15.68 21.57 17.11
N GLN A 119 -16.73 21.16 17.81
CA GLN A 119 -17.58 22.04 18.61
C GLN A 119 -18.54 21.20 19.46
#